data_AF-A0A437NJM6-F1
#
_entry.id   AF-A0A437NJM6-F1
#
_cell.length_a   1.000
_cell.length_b   1.000
_cell.length_c   1.000
_cell.angle_alpha   90.00
_cell.angle_beta   90.00
_cell.angle_gamma   90.00
#
_symmetry.space_group_name_H-M   'P 1'
#
loop_
_entity.id
_entity.type
_entity.pdbx_description
1 polymer ?
#
loop_
_entity_poly.entity_id
_entity_poly.type
_entity_poly.pdbx_seq_one_letter_code
_entity_poly.pdbx_strand_id
1 'polypeptide(L)'
;MKNYVQRGDVVTATAPAGGVSSGDGVLISSLFGVAATTVDAGSEVELATTGVFDLPKASGAVTFGAPLYWDAAAEKVTAVASTTAGDNTLIGVAIAAAGVNASTVRVRLNGSFGVA
;
A
#
# COMPACT_ATOMS: atom_id res chain seq x y z
N MET A 1 21.83 8.52 -18.96
CA MET A 1 21.51 7.24 -19.62
C MET A 1 20.43 7.50 -20.67
N LYS A 2 20.48 6.88 -21.85
CA LYS A 2 19.53 7.15 -22.95
C LYS A 2 18.11 6.58 -22.72
N ASN A 3 17.97 5.70 -21.72
CA ASN A 3 16.75 4.94 -21.41
C ASN A 3 16.25 5.12 -19.97
N TYR A 4 16.94 5.96 -19.18
CA TYR A 4 16.51 6.22 -17.81
C TYR A 4 15.39 7.25 -17.85
N VAL A 5 14.22 6.87 -17.34
CA VAL A 5 13.04 7.74 -17.29
C VAL A 5 12.95 8.39 -15.90
N GLN A 6 12.90 7.59 -14.83
CA GLN A 6 12.79 8.09 -13.47
C GLN A 6 13.26 7.05 -12.44
N ARG A 7 13.36 7.47 -11.17
CA ARG A 7 13.81 6.63 -10.05
C ARG A 7 12.80 5.54 -9.68
N GLY A 8 11.50 5.78 -9.88
CA GLY A 8 10.43 4.82 -9.61
C GLY A 8 9.85 4.87 -8.19
N ASP A 9 10.47 5.64 -7.28
CA ASP A 9 10.00 5.81 -5.90
C ASP A 9 8.62 6.49 -5.81
N VAL A 10 8.33 7.35 -6.79
CA VAL A 10 7.04 7.99 -7.02
C VAL A 10 6.64 7.75 -8.47
N VAL A 11 5.40 7.33 -8.69
CA VAL A 11 4.86 7.03 -10.03
C VAL A 11 3.56 7.80 -10.20
N THR A 12 3.45 8.55 -11.29
CA THR A 12 2.19 9.18 -11.70
C THR A 12 1.27 8.12 -12.29
N ALA A 13 0.06 8.03 -11.75
CA ALA A 13 -0.99 7.13 -12.22
C ALA A 13 -2.32 7.87 -12.29
N THR A 14 -3.32 7.26 -12.94
CA THR A 14 -4.69 7.76 -12.93
C THR A 14 -5.41 7.24 -11.68
N ALA A 15 -6.05 8.14 -10.94
CA ALA A 15 -6.81 7.76 -9.75
C ALA A 15 -7.95 6.79 -10.11
N PRO A 16 -8.12 5.68 -9.35
CA PRO A 16 -9.16 4.70 -9.58
C PRO A 16 -10.57 5.28 -9.37
N ALA A 17 -11.58 4.48 -9.71
CA ALA A 17 -12.97 4.83 -9.45
C ALA A 17 -13.20 5.08 -7.94
N GLY A 18 -13.88 6.17 -7.61
CA GLY A 18 -14.06 6.64 -6.23
C GLY A 18 -13.13 7.79 -5.83
N GLY A 19 -12.08 8.07 -6.62
CA GLY A 19 -11.06 9.05 -6.26
C GLY A 19 -10.14 8.50 -5.17
N VAL A 20 -9.15 9.30 -4.78
CA VAL A 20 -8.19 8.94 -3.72
C VAL A 20 -7.94 10.14 -2.83
N SER A 21 -7.70 9.91 -1.54
CA SER A 21 -7.26 10.93 -0.60
C SER A 21 -5.76 10.83 -0.35
N SER A 22 -5.13 11.95 0.00
CA SER A 22 -3.74 11.96 0.44
C SER A 22 -3.54 11.01 1.63
N GLY A 23 -2.55 10.11 1.53
CA GLY A 23 -2.25 9.08 2.51
C GLY A 23 -2.95 7.74 2.29
N ASP A 24 -3.89 7.64 1.34
CA ASP A 24 -4.57 6.38 1.06
C ASP A 24 -3.64 5.38 0.37
N GLY A 25 -3.78 4.11 0.75
CA GLY A 25 -3.16 3.00 0.04
C GLY A 25 -3.93 2.69 -1.24
N VAL A 26 -3.26 2.73 -2.37
CA VAL A 26 -3.86 2.54 -3.69
C VAL A 26 -3.20 1.34 -4.37
N LEU A 27 -4.02 0.38 -4.77
CA LEU A 27 -3.60 -0.77 -5.56
C LEU A 27 -4.19 -0.66 -6.98
N ILE A 28 -3.34 -0.47 -7.98
CA ILE A 28 -3.72 -0.47 -9.40
C ILE A 28 -3.10 -1.71 -10.05
N SER A 29 -3.94 -2.74 -10.25
CA SER A 29 -3.45 -4.06 -10.67
C SER A 29 -2.39 -4.57 -9.69
N SER A 30 -1.13 -4.70 -10.09
CA SER A 30 -0.03 -5.10 -9.20
C SER A 30 0.75 -3.94 -8.58
N LEU A 31 0.51 -2.69 -9.00
CA LEU A 31 1.21 -1.51 -8.49
C LEU A 31 0.53 -1.02 -7.22
N PHE A 32 1.19 -1.19 -6.08
CA PHE A 32 0.78 -0.57 -4.82
C PHE A 32 1.58 0.71 -4.55
N GLY A 33 0.90 1.74 -4.06
CA GLY A 33 1.54 2.95 -3.57
C GLY A 33 0.62 3.76 -2.67
N VAL A 34 1.17 4.80 -2.05
CA VAL A 34 0.44 5.73 -1.19
C VAL A 34 0.21 7.04 -1.93
N ALA A 35 -1.03 7.50 -1.99
CA ALA A 35 -1.38 8.74 -2.68
C ALA A 35 -0.77 9.97 -2.00
N ALA A 36 -0.04 10.79 -2.76
CA ALA A 36 0.55 12.02 -2.24
C ALA A 36 -0.49 13.14 -2.06
N THR A 37 -1.49 13.19 -2.94
CA THR A 37 -2.52 14.24 -2.98
C THR A 37 -3.92 13.64 -3.09
N THR A 38 -4.92 14.41 -2.65
CA THR A 38 -6.33 14.08 -2.89
C THR A 38 -6.71 14.51 -4.29
N VAL A 39 -7.27 13.60 -5.08
CA VAL A 39 -7.77 13.89 -6.43
C VAL A 39 -9.04 13.10 -6.74
N ASP A 40 -9.87 13.65 -7.63
CA ASP A 40 -11.05 12.95 -8.13
C ASP A 40 -10.67 11.80 -9.07
N ALA A 41 -11.57 10.83 -9.21
CA ALA A 41 -11.42 9.71 -10.13
C ALA A 41 -11.10 10.19 -11.56
N GLY A 42 -10.17 9.52 -12.23
CA GLY A 42 -9.76 9.89 -13.59
C GLY A 42 -8.73 11.02 -13.68
N SER A 43 -8.39 11.68 -12.57
CA SER A 43 -7.29 12.65 -12.51
C SER A 43 -5.95 11.98 -12.27
N GLU A 44 -4.84 12.67 -12.57
CA GLU A 44 -3.50 12.19 -12.26
C GLU A 44 -3.18 12.33 -10.77
N VAL A 45 -2.59 11.30 -10.18
CA VAL A 45 -2.11 11.26 -8.80
C VAL A 45 -0.69 10.71 -8.75
N GLU A 46 0.12 11.26 -7.85
CA GLU A 46 1.44 10.73 -7.53
C GLU A 46 1.33 9.64 -6.45
N LEU A 47 1.81 8.44 -6.74
CA LEU A 47 1.84 7.32 -5.81
C LEU A 47 3.26 7.06 -5.34
N ALA A 48 3.50 7.16 -4.04
CA ALA A 48 4.75 6.72 -3.43
C ALA A 48 4.78 5.19 -3.31
N THR A 49 5.65 4.55 -4.08
CA THR A 49 5.77 3.07 -4.19
C THR A 49 6.79 2.50 -3.20
N THR A 50 7.63 3.36 -2.64
CA THR A 50 8.66 3.03 -1.66
C THR A 50 8.65 4.05 -0.52
N GLY A 51 9.21 3.69 0.62
CA GLY A 51 9.26 4.56 1.80
C GLY A 51 8.62 3.92 3.02
N VAL A 52 8.29 4.75 4.01
CA VAL A 52 7.70 4.32 5.28
C VAL A 52 6.44 5.12 5.54
N PHE A 53 5.31 4.43 5.71
CA PHE A 53 4.00 5.06 5.90
C PHE A 53 3.24 4.41 7.05
N ASP A 54 2.47 5.21 7.78
CA ASP A 54 1.50 4.71 8.75
C ASP A 54 0.17 4.52 8.03
N LEU A 55 -0.24 3.27 7.82
CA LEU A 55 -1.43 2.89 7.04
C LEU A 55 -2.49 2.23 7.94
N PRO A 56 -3.79 2.36 7.62
CA PRO A 56 -4.85 1.71 8.38
C PRO A 56 -4.67 0.19 8.36
N LYS A 57 -4.81 -0.46 9.52
CA LYS A 57 -4.66 -1.91 9.64
C LYS A 57 -5.97 -2.61 9.97
N ALA A 58 -6.05 -3.88 9.58
CA ALA A 58 -7.07 -4.80 10.05
C ALA A 58 -6.91 -5.10 11.55
N SER A 59 -7.91 -5.76 12.13
CA SER A 59 -7.84 -6.24 13.51
C SER A 59 -6.70 -7.25 13.67
N GLY A 60 -6.08 -7.27 14.85
CA GLY A 60 -4.96 -8.17 15.15
C GLY A 60 -3.70 -7.39 15.48
N ALA A 61 -2.80 -8.02 16.23
CA ALA A 61 -1.51 -7.45 16.57
C ALA A 61 -0.52 -7.69 15.43
N VAL A 62 0.38 -6.74 15.21
CA VAL A 62 1.50 -6.83 14.27
C VAL A 62 2.79 -6.70 15.06
N THR A 63 3.73 -7.61 14.82
CA THR A 63 5.08 -7.55 15.40
C THR A 63 6.04 -6.84 14.45
N PHE A 64 7.13 -6.29 14.99
CA PHE A 64 8.22 -5.74 14.17
C PHE A 64 8.76 -6.82 13.21
N GLY A 65 8.99 -6.45 11.96
CA GLY A 65 9.50 -7.34 10.91
C GLY A 65 8.46 -8.26 10.28
N ALA A 66 7.20 -8.24 10.74
CA ALA A 66 6.14 -9.05 10.13
C ALA A 66 5.91 -8.64 8.66
N PRO A 67 5.72 -9.59 7.73
CA PRO A 67 5.28 -9.29 6.38
C PRO A 67 3.87 -8.70 6.43
N LEU A 68 3.66 -7.64 5.66
CA LEU A 68 2.40 -6.92 5.59
C LEU A 68 1.85 -6.95 4.18
N TYR A 69 0.55 -7.19 4.11
CA TYR A 69 -0.22 -7.38 2.90
C TYR A 69 -1.34 -6.35 2.82
N TRP A 70 -1.76 -6.01 1.60
CA TRP A 70 -2.91 -5.17 1.34
C TRP A 70 -4.13 -6.04 1.06
N ASP A 71 -5.17 -5.85 1.87
CA ASP A 71 -6.51 -6.36 1.59
C ASP A 71 -7.26 -5.30 0.77
N ALA A 72 -7.40 -5.55 -0.53
CA ALA A 72 -8.03 -4.62 -1.46
C ALA A 72 -9.56 -4.51 -1.27
N ALA A 73 -10.19 -5.51 -0.65
CA ALA A 73 -11.62 -5.48 -0.38
C ALA A 73 -11.94 -4.66 0.88
N ALA A 74 -11.07 -4.75 1.90
CA ALA A 74 -11.22 -4.01 3.15
C ALA A 74 -10.48 -2.65 3.17
N GLU A 75 -9.64 -2.40 2.16
CA GLU A 75 -8.75 -1.23 2.04
C GLU A 75 -7.85 -1.05 3.29
N LYS A 76 -7.29 -2.15 3.77
CA LYS A 76 -6.51 -2.20 5.01
C LYS A 76 -5.27 -3.06 4.88
N VAL A 77 -4.26 -2.72 5.68
CA VAL A 77 -3.07 -3.53 5.86
C VAL A 77 -3.37 -4.70 6.80
N THR A 78 -2.94 -5.90 6.43
CA THR A 78 -3.10 -7.13 7.22
C THR A 78 -1.80 -7.93 7.29
N ALA A 79 -1.66 -8.75 8.33
CA ALA A 79 -0.57 -9.74 8.45
C ALA A 79 -0.96 -11.10 7.84
N VAL A 80 -2.15 -11.20 7.25
CA VAL A 80 -2.69 -12.42 6.64
C VAL A 80 -2.42 -12.41 5.13
N ALA A 81 -1.64 -13.37 4.67
CA ALA A 81 -1.24 -13.47 3.26
C ALA A 81 -2.39 -13.89 2.33
N SER A 82 -3.30 -14.73 2.80
CA SER A 82 -4.37 -15.33 1.97
C SER A 82 -5.63 -15.55 2.79
N THR A 83 -6.77 -15.45 2.14
CA THR A 83 -8.10 -15.72 2.68
C THR A 83 -8.85 -16.68 1.77
N THR A 84 -10.04 -17.12 2.18
CA THR A 84 -10.93 -17.91 1.29
C THR A 84 -11.36 -17.13 0.04
N ALA A 85 -11.27 -15.79 0.07
CA ALA A 85 -11.60 -14.93 -1.07
C ALA A 85 -10.40 -14.71 -2.03
N GLY A 86 -9.20 -15.18 -1.68
CA GLY A 86 -7.98 -15.03 -2.47
C GLY A 86 -6.80 -14.46 -1.68
N ASP A 87 -5.70 -14.25 -2.40
CA ASP A 87 -4.42 -13.79 -1.86
C ASP A 87 -4.36 -12.27 -1.76
N ASN A 88 -3.87 -11.77 -0.62
CA ASN A 88 -3.62 -10.36 -0.39
C ASN A 88 -2.27 -9.96 -0.97
N THR A 89 -2.16 -8.73 -1.48
CA THR A 89 -0.93 -8.27 -2.14
C THR A 89 0.16 -7.97 -1.11
N LEU A 90 1.35 -8.58 -1.23
CA LEU A 90 2.48 -8.27 -0.35
C LEU A 90 3.03 -6.86 -0.63
N ILE A 91 2.88 -5.94 0.32
CA ILE A 91 3.26 -4.53 0.16
C ILE A 91 4.54 -4.15 0.91
N GLY A 92 4.94 -4.91 1.92
CA GLY A 92 6.09 -4.52 2.72
C GLY A 92 6.26 -5.28 4.03
N VAL A 93 6.97 -4.64 4.96
CA VAL A 93 7.25 -5.17 6.29
C VAL A 93 6.96 -4.14 7.36
N ALA A 94 6.54 -4.61 8.54
CA ALA A 94 6.34 -3.76 9.71
C ALA A 94 7.69 -3.28 10.26
N ILE A 95 7.83 -1.97 10.52
CA ILE A 95 9.02 -1.43 11.21
C ILE A 95 8.70 -0.86 12.60
N ALA A 96 7.49 -1.12 13.10
CA ALA A 96 7.08 -0.87 14.47
C ALA A 96 6.01 -1.92 14.83
N ALA A 97 5.99 -2.37 16.09
CA ALA A 97 4.91 -3.22 16.56
C ALA A 97 3.62 -2.40 16.68
N ALA A 98 2.49 -2.98 16.30
CA ALA A 98 1.17 -2.39 16.45
C ALA A 98 0.30 -3.33 17.29
N GLY A 99 -0.17 -2.84 18.43
CA GLY A 99 -1.05 -3.62 19.32
C GLY A 99 -2.41 -3.93 18.68
N VAL A 100 -3.17 -4.84 19.30
CA VAL A 100 -4.45 -5.31 18.75
C VAL A 100 -5.44 -4.16 18.47
N ASN A 101 -5.42 -3.13 19.32
CA ASN A 101 -6.31 -1.96 19.28
C ASN A 101 -5.74 -0.77 18.50
N ALA A 102 -4.53 -0.87 17.92
CA ALA A 102 -4.02 0.20 17.07
C ALA A 102 -4.85 0.27 15.78
N SER A 103 -5.13 1.49 15.32
CA SER A 103 -5.85 1.74 14.06
C SER A 103 -4.92 1.69 12.84
N THR A 104 -3.62 1.90 13.04
CA THR A 104 -2.61 1.94 11.98
C THR A 104 -1.42 1.03 12.27
N VAL A 105 -0.64 0.76 11.23
CA VAL A 105 0.65 0.08 11.29
C VAL A 105 1.66 0.81 10.42
N ARG A 106 2.92 0.86 10.89
CA ARG A 106 4.02 1.43 10.12
C ARG A 106 4.61 0.43 9.15
N VAL A 107 4.42 0.68 7.87
CA VAL A 107 4.85 -0.18 6.76
C VAL A 107 6.05 0.43 6.06
N ARG A 108 7.14 -0.33 5.93
CA ARG A 108 8.17 -0.04 4.92
C ARG A 108 7.76 -0.71 3.62
N LEU A 109 7.41 0.10 2.62
CA LEU A 109 7.00 -0.38 1.30
C LEU A 109 8.18 -1.05 0.58
N ASN A 110 7.92 -2.20 -0.02
CA ASN A 110 8.95 -3.01 -0.68
C ASN A 110 9.30 -2.54 -2.09
N GLY A 111 8.43 -1.78 -2.76
CA GLY A 111 8.57 -1.44 -4.18
C GLY A 111 8.52 -2.66 -5.10
N SER A 112 7.92 -3.77 -4.64
CA SER A 112 7.83 -5.04 -5.37
C SER A 112 6.41 -5.27 -5.84
N PHE A 113 6.28 -6.01 -6.94
CA PHE A 113 4.99 -6.43 -7.47
C PHE A 113 4.77 -7.89 -7.08
N GLY A 114 3.73 -8.15 -6.28
CA GLY A 114 3.25 -9.51 -6.05
C GLY A 114 2.33 -9.91 -7.20
N VAL A 115 2.58 -11.06 -7.82
CA VAL A 115 1.53 -11.74 -8.59
C VAL A 115 0.58 -12.35 -7.56
N ALA A 116 -0.69 -11.97 -7.62
CA ALA A 116 -1.76 -12.68 -6.92
C ALA A 116 -1.97 -14.06 -7.56
#